data_AF-A0A926Q8L3-F1
#
_entry.id   AF-A0A926Q8L3-F1
#
_cell.length_a   1.000
_cell.length_b   1.000
_cell.length_c   1.000
_cell.angle_alpha   90.00
_cell.angle_beta   90.00
_cell.angle_gamma   90.00
#
_symmetry.space_group_name_H-M   'P 1'
#
loop_
_entity.id
_entity.type
_entity.pdbx_description
1 polymer ?
#
loop_
_entity_poly.entity_id
_entity_poly.type
_entity_poly.pdbx_seq_one_letter_code
_entity_poly.pdbx_strand_id
1 'polypeptide(L)'
;MLVVILPVLAPHVWRTGRGKWAVTGFLVGVSPIAVFSVMAGERMWQNIVLGRVGVNGSLRLADDPLRSVVVLAPVGAVTCILLWFAWTRRSRVSISHALLALGVLPQALQRIDAEHAIYTLCVTAPLVVIGAATSRPTAASIRRRKMLMASLSVALVGGMAATLLRPSPEAVRVRVEDRSALIEADDASRLSDTRLQLLRHASPGETLFVGSTDMSRASLSRIEMYYLMPELRPRAYFLELAVGVSEQAGSGLVDDIRAADVLLLTPMPDGLRERLFPYLTQESEEANDMVRRDFCLAAETGWGQIYEHRPCTDVSIP
;
A
#
# COMPACT_ATOMS: atom_id res chain seq x y z
N MET A 1 -16.07 -13.23 5.15
CA MET A 1 -17.04 -13.28 4.01
C MET A 1 -18.11 -14.36 4.18
N LEU A 2 -17.78 -15.66 4.23
CA LEU A 2 -18.77 -16.75 4.24
C LEU A 2 -19.80 -16.66 5.37
N VAL A 3 -19.37 -16.34 6.60
CA VAL A 3 -20.23 -16.19 7.79
C VAL A 3 -21.27 -15.07 7.63
N VAL A 4 -21.00 -14.04 6.81
CA VAL A 4 -21.92 -12.92 6.60
C VAL A 4 -22.75 -13.08 5.33
N ILE A 5 -22.16 -13.69 4.29
CA ILE A 5 -22.80 -13.89 2.98
C ILE A 5 -23.85 -15.00 3.03
N LEU A 6 -23.56 -16.11 3.74
CA LEU A 6 -24.49 -17.24 3.82
C LEU A 6 -25.83 -16.88 4.48
N PRO A 7 -25.89 -16.16 5.62
CA PRO A 7 -27.17 -15.74 6.21
C PRO A 7 -27.98 -14.79 5.32
N VAL A 8 -27.32 -13.96 4.52
CA VAL A 8 -28.00 -13.02 3.60
C VAL A 8 -28.54 -13.74 2.36
N LEU A 9 -27.81 -14.72 1.83
CA LEU A 9 -28.20 -15.49 0.65
C LEU A 9 -29.16 -16.64 0.95
N ALA A 10 -29.04 -17.29 2.11
CA ALA A 10 -29.79 -18.51 2.43
C ALA A 10 -31.31 -18.37 2.28
N PRO A 11 -31.97 -17.28 2.76
CA PRO A 11 -33.41 -17.11 2.58
C PRO A 11 -33.83 -16.93 1.11
N HIS A 12 -32.97 -16.32 0.28
CA HIS A 12 -33.25 -16.10 -1.14
C HIS A 12 -33.03 -17.38 -1.96
N VAL A 13 -31.95 -18.08 -1.64
CA VAL A 13 -31.58 -19.36 -2.26
C VAL A 13 -32.62 -20.44 -1.96
N TRP A 14 -33.06 -20.55 -0.71
CA TRP A 14 -34.06 -21.53 -0.29
C TRP A 14 -35.39 -21.29 -1.03
N ARG A 15 -35.88 -20.06 -1.06
CA ARG A 15 -37.20 -19.75 -1.63
C ARG A 15 -37.29 -19.85 -3.16
N THR A 16 -36.19 -19.67 -3.87
CA THR A 16 -36.20 -19.62 -5.34
C THR A 16 -35.96 -20.99 -5.99
N GLY A 17 -35.61 -22.02 -5.21
CA GLY A 17 -35.21 -23.33 -5.74
C GLY A 17 -33.89 -23.29 -6.53
N ARG A 18 -33.18 -22.16 -6.55
CA ARG A 18 -31.96 -21.95 -7.34
C ARG A 18 -30.67 -22.26 -6.57
N GLY A 19 -30.76 -22.99 -5.45
CA GLY A 19 -29.60 -23.30 -4.63
C GLY A 19 -28.48 -23.99 -5.39
N LYS A 20 -28.82 -24.89 -6.33
CA LYS A 20 -27.84 -25.52 -7.21
C LYS A 20 -27.00 -24.48 -7.96
N TRP A 21 -27.64 -23.52 -8.64
CA TRP A 21 -26.95 -22.48 -9.40
C TRP A 21 -26.12 -21.53 -8.53
N ALA A 22 -26.63 -21.17 -7.35
CA ALA A 22 -25.89 -20.32 -6.41
C ALA A 22 -24.63 -21.02 -5.89
N VAL A 23 -24.74 -22.31 -5.54
CA VAL A 23 -23.60 -23.14 -5.12
C VAL A 23 -22.62 -23.33 -6.28
N THR A 24 -23.09 -23.67 -7.47
CA THR A 24 -22.22 -23.82 -8.66
C THR A 24 -21.47 -22.53 -8.96
N GLY A 25 -22.16 -21.37 -8.99
CA GLY A 25 -21.52 -20.08 -9.22
C GLY A 25 -20.48 -19.74 -8.14
N PHE A 26 -20.77 -20.04 -6.87
CA PHE A 26 -19.81 -19.86 -5.79
C PHE A 26 -18.58 -20.77 -5.95
N LEU A 27 -18.78 -22.06 -6.22
CA LEU A 27 -17.69 -23.01 -6.44
C LEU A 27 -16.82 -22.63 -7.63
N VAL A 28 -17.43 -22.21 -8.75
CA VAL A 28 -16.70 -21.70 -9.92
C VAL A 28 -15.95 -20.41 -9.60
N GLY A 29 -16.54 -19.51 -8.82
CA GLY A 29 -15.88 -18.26 -8.44
C GLY A 29 -14.71 -18.46 -7.46
N VAL A 30 -14.80 -19.45 -6.57
CA VAL A 30 -13.75 -19.76 -5.60
C VAL A 30 -12.66 -20.67 -6.18
N SER A 31 -12.93 -21.41 -7.26
CA SER A 31 -11.98 -22.40 -7.79
C SER A 31 -10.61 -21.80 -8.18
N PRO A 32 -10.49 -20.61 -8.80
CA PRO A 32 -9.18 -20.05 -9.10
C PRO A 32 -8.40 -19.73 -7.82
N ILE A 33 -9.09 -19.17 -6.81
CA ILE A 33 -8.48 -18.87 -5.50
C ILE A 33 -8.02 -20.17 -4.83
N ALA A 34 -8.83 -21.21 -4.86
CA ALA A 34 -8.46 -22.51 -4.29
C ALA A 34 -7.22 -23.09 -4.98
N VAL A 35 -7.15 -23.03 -6.32
CA VAL A 35 -5.97 -23.47 -7.09
C VAL A 35 -4.73 -22.65 -6.71
N PHE A 36 -4.83 -21.31 -6.69
CA PHE A 36 -3.72 -20.45 -6.29
C PHE A 36 -3.27 -20.73 -4.86
N SER A 37 -4.20 -20.93 -3.93
CA SER A 37 -3.89 -21.24 -2.53
C SER A 37 -3.22 -22.60 -2.35
N VAL A 38 -3.54 -23.59 -3.19
CA VAL A 38 -2.82 -24.87 -3.20
C VAL A 38 -1.42 -24.70 -3.79
N MET A 39 -1.30 -24.01 -4.92
CA MET A 39 -0.01 -23.79 -5.59
C MET A 39 0.98 -22.96 -4.76
N ALA A 40 0.48 -21.98 -3.99
CA ALA A 40 1.31 -21.10 -3.18
C ALA A 40 1.73 -21.71 -1.83
N GLY A 41 1.19 -22.87 -1.45
CA GLY A 41 1.58 -23.60 -0.26
C GLY A 41 1.11 -23.00 1.08
N GLU A 42 1.59 -23.59 2.17
CA GLU A 42 1.15 -23.29 3.54
C GLU A 42 1.40 -21.83 3.95
N ARG A 43 2.52 -21.24 3.49
CA ARG A 43 2.87 -19.84 3.79
C ARG A 43 1.81 -18.85 3.30
N MET A 44 1.17 -19.11 2.16
CA MET A 44 0.09 -18.25 1.67
C MET A 44 -1.16 -18.34 2.54
N TRP A 45 -1.53 -19.52 3.03
CA TRP A 45 -2.66 -19.68 3.96
C TRP A 45 -2.39 -19.01 5.31
N GLN A 46 -1.17 -19.17 5.83
CA GLN A 46 -0.76 -18.47 7.05
C GLN A 46 -0.80 -16.96 6.85
N ASN A 47 -0.37 -16.43 5.69
CA ASN A 47 -0.40 -14.99 5.41
C ASN A 47 -1.84 -14.46 5.19
N ILE A 48 -2.64 -15.10 4.33
CA ILE A 48 -4.00 -14.65 3.96
C ILE A 48 -5.01 -14.86 5.09
N VAL A 49 -4.97 -15.99 5.79
CA VAL A 49 -6.04 -16.36 6.73
C VAL A 49 -5.65 -16.09 8.18
N LEU A 50 -4.45 -16.43 8.63
CA LEU A 50 -4.03 -16.18 10.00
C LEU A 50 -3.40 -14.79 10.18
N GLY A 51 -2.56 -14.38 9.23
CA GLY A 51 -1.86 -13.11 9.20
C GLY A 51 -2.80 -11.94 9.03
N ARG A 52 -3.66 -11.95 8.01
CA ARG A 52 -4.57 -10.81 7.75
C ARG A 52 -5.82 -10.77 8.63
N VAL A 53 -6.26 -11.88 9.23
CA VAL A 53 -7.45 -11.91 10.10
C VAL A 53 -7.11 -11.79 11.59
N GLY A 54 -5.91 -12.21 12.03
CA GLY A 54 -5.64 -12.38 13.46
C GLY A 54 -4.39 -11.68 14.02
N VAL A 55 -3.29 -11.57 13.27
CA VAL A 55 -1.98 -11.34 13.91
C VAL A 55 -1.07 -10.30 13.22
N ASN A 56 -1.23 -10.03 11.92
CA ASN A 56 -0.28 -9.25 11.10
C ASN A 56 -0.90 -8.08 10.31
N GLY A 57 -2.20 -7.84 10.41
CA GLY A 57 -2.80 -6.57 9.99
C GLY A 57 -2.51 -5.51 11.04
N SER A 58 -2.42 -4.23 10.68
CA SER A 58 -2.25 -3.10 11.61
C SER A 58 -3.46 -2.87 12.55
N LEU A 59 -4.18 -3.93 12.92
CA LEU A 59 -5.32 -3.96 13.82
C LEU A 59 -4.85 -3.76 15.26
N ARG A 60 -4.30 -2.59 15.51
CA ARG A 60 -4.42 -1.98 16.82
C ARG A 60 -5.60 -1.01 16.75
N LEU A 61 -6.80 -1.55 16.59
CA LEU A 61 -8.06 -0.84 16.90
C LEU A 61 -7.97 -0.14 18.27
N ALA A 62 -7.12 -0.66 19.16
CA ALA A 62 -6.85 -0.14 20.49
C ALA A 62 -5.81 1.00 20.55
N ASP A 63 -4.94 1.17 19.55
CA ASP A 63 -3.87 2.19 19.62
C ASP A 63 -4.38 3.59 19.32
N ASP A 64 -5.27 3.70 18.35
CA ASP A 64 -5.98 4.94 18.02
C ASP A 64 -7.46 4.60 17.72
N PRO A 65 -8.25 4.33 18.77
CA PRO A 65 -9.64 3.91 18.61
C PRO A 65 -10.48 5.00 17.97
N LEU A 66 -10.17 6.27 18.26
CA LEU A 66 -10.90 7.40 17.68
C LEU A 66 -10.69 7.46 16.17
N ARG A 67 -9.43 7.42 15.70
CA ARG A 67 -9.13 7.44 14.27
C ARG A 67 -9.69 6.21 13.56
N SER A 68 -9.58 5.04 14.18
CA SER A 68 -10.13 3.80 13.63
C SER A 68 -11.64 3.88 13.44
N VAL A 69 -12.36 4.43 14.43
CA VAL A 69 -13.81 4.67 14.35
C VAL A 69 -14.12 5.70 13.25
N VAL A 70 -13.39 6.82 13.19
CA VAL A 70 -13.60 7.85 12.16
C VAL A 70 -13.44 7.28 10.74
N VAL A 71 -12.46 6.40 10.53
CA VAL A 71 -12.20 5.75 9.23
C VAL A 71 -13.24 4.68 8.91
N LEU A 72 -13.62 3.83 9.87
CA LEU A 72 -14.52 2.70 9.64
C LEU A 72 -16.01 3.06 9.67
N ALA A 73 -16.40 4.11 10.40
CA ALA A 73 -17.80 4.55 10.50
C ALA A 73 -18.47 4.78 9.13
N PRO A 74 -17.87 5.51 8.15
CA PRO A 74 -18.50 5.70 6.85
C PRO A 74 -18.64 4.39 6.06
N VAL A 75 -17.61 3.52 6.10
CA VAL A 75 -17.64 2.21 5.42
C VAL A 75 -18.75 1.32 6.02
N GLY A 76 -18.82 1.27 7.35
CA GLY A 76 -19.86 0.53 8.08
C GLY A 76 -21.26 1.07 7.78
N ALA A 77 -21.45 2.39 7.80
CA ALA A 77 -22.73 3.02 7.52
C ALA A 77 -23.24 2.71 6.10
N VAL A 78 -22.39 2.86 5.08
CA VAL A 78 -22.72 2.53 3.68
C VAL A 78 -23.09 1.04 3.54
N THR A 79 -22.30 0.15 4.15
CA THR A 79 -22.55 -1.29 4.11
C THR A 79 -23.89 -1.64 4.77
N CYS A 80 -24.18 -1.08 5.94
CA CYS A 80 -25.46 -1.26 6.63
C CYS A 80 -26.66 -0.77 5.81
N ILE A 81 -26.54 0.36 5.10
CA ILE A 81 -27.60 0.87 4.22
C ILE A 81 -27.88 -0.11 3.07
N LEU A 82 -26.83 -0.66 2.45
CA LEU A 82 -26.99 -1.64 1.37
C LEU A 82 -27.60 -2.95 1.85
N LEU A 83 -27.20 -3.43 3.04
CA LEU A 83 -27.83 -4.58 3.68
C LEU A 83 -29.31 -4.32 3.99
N TRP A 84 -29.64 -3.11 4.44
CA TRP A 84 -31.04 -2.71 4.66
C TRP A 84 -31.85 -2.69 3.35
N PHE A 85 -31.28 -2.20 2.24
CA PHE A 85 -31.92 -2.30 0.91
C PHE A 85 -32.12 -3.74 0.46
N ALA A 86 -31.15 -4.63 0.70
CA ALA A 86 -31.29 -6.06 0.41
C ALA A 86 -32.43 -6.68 1.24
N TRP A 87 -32.46 -6.40 2.55
CA TRP A 87 -33.45 -6.94 3.48
C TRP A 87 -34.89 -6.49 3.17
N THR A 88 -35.06 -5.18 2.94
CA THR A 88 -36.40 -4.57 2.76
C THR A 88 -36.97 -4.81 1.37
N ARG A 89 -36.15 -4.70 0.32
CA ARG A 89 -36.64 -4.78 -1.07
C ARG A 89 -36.59 -6.18 -1.63
N ARG A 90 -35.67 -7.01 -1.14
CA ARG A 90 -35.45 -8.39 -1.56
C ARG A 90 -35.35 -8.56 -3.09
N SER A 91 -34.84 -7.54 -3.79
CA SER A 91 -34.62 -7.60 -5.23
C SER A 91 -33.24 -8.18 -5.53
N ARG A 92 -33.07 -8.77 -6.72
CA ARG A 92 -31.77 -9.32 -7.13
C ARG A 92 -30.69 -8.24 -7.10
N VAL A 93 -31.01 -7.04 -7.59
CA VAL A 93 -30.08 -5.90 -7.62
C VAL A 93 -29.65 -5.48 -6.21
N SER A 94 -30.59 -5.34 -5.25
CA SER A 94 -30.22 -4.91 -3.90
C SER A 94 -29.41 -5.98 -3.14
N ILE A 95 -29.72 -7.26 -3.36
CA ILE A 95 -28.92 -8.37 -2.83
C ILE A 95 -27.51 -8.36 -3.43
N SER A 96 -27.37 -8.19 -4.74
CA SER A 96 -26.06 -8.08 -5.40
C SER A 96 -25.22 -6.92 -4.86
N HIS A 97 -25.81 -5.74 -4.66
CA HIS A 97 -25.09 -4.60 -4.08
C HIS A 97 -24.59 -4.89 -2.66
N ALA A 98 -25.44 -5.49 -1.82
CA ALA A 98 -25.08 -5.84 -0.45
C ALA A 98 -23.95 -6.89 -0.42
N LEU A 99 -24.00 -7.90 -1.29
CA LEU A 99 -22.95 -8.91 -1.39
C LEU A 99 -21.63 -8.32 -1.87
N LEU A 100 -21.68 -7.41 -2.85
CA LEU A 100 -20.48 -6.70 -3.31
C LEU A 100 -19.89 -5.85 -2.18
N ALA A 101 -20.71 -5.11 -1.43
CA ALA A 101 -20.24 -4.32 -0.29
C ALA A 101 -19.59 -5.19 0.80
N LEU A 102 -20.20 -6.33 1.14
CA LEU A 102 -19.60 -7.31 2.05
C LEU A 102 -18.31 -7.94 1.50
N GLY A 103 -18.23 -8.12 0.19
CA GLY A 103 -17.06 -8.68 -0.49
C GLY A 103 -15.87 -7.73 -0.54
N VAL A 104 -16.12 -6.42 -0.61
CA VAL A 104 -15.08 -5.37 -0.64
C VAL A 104 -14.68 -4.93 0.77
N LEU A 105 -15.50 -5.18 1.80
CA LEU A 105 -15.21 -4.82 3.19
C LEU A 105 -13.82 -5.25 3.70
N PRO A 106 -13.27 -6.43 3.35
CA PRO A 106 -11.90 -6.80 3.71
C PRO A 106 -10.84 -5.78 3.26
N GLN A 107 -11.06 -5.03 2.18
CA GLN A 107 -10.13 -3.99 1.72
C GLN A 107 -9.95 -2.89 2.77
N ALA A 108 -11.04 -2.36 3.34
CA ALA A 108 -11.00 -1.37 4.42
C ALA A 108 -10.47 -1.94 5.74
N LEU A 109 -10.65 -3.24 5.96
CA LEU A 109 -10.18 -3.92 7.18
C LEU A 109 -8.73 -4.37 7.10
N GLN A 110 -8.18 -4.57 5.90
CA GLN A 110 -6.80 -4.98 5.70
C GLN A 110 -5.83 -3.93 6.22
N ARG A 111 -6.17 -2.64 6.08
CA ARG A 111 -5.43 -1.52 6.65
C ARG A 111 -6.43 -0.40 6.98
N ILE A 112 -6.57 -0.09 8.27
CA ILE A 112 -7.53 0.94 8.73
C ILE A 112 -6.90 2.31 8.54
N ASP A 113 -6.88 2.77 7.30
CA ASP A 113 -6.46 4.12 6.92
C ASP A 113 -7.45 4.76 5.93
N ALA A 114 -7.25 6.05 5.67
CA ALA A 114 -8.13 6.81 4.80
C ALA A 114 -8.11 6.27 3.36
N GLU A 115 -6.97 5.80 2.85
CA GLU A 115 -6.82 5.35 1.47
C GLU A 115 -7.65 4.08 1.21
N HIS A 116 -7.55 3.10 2.10
CA HIS A 116 -8.28 1.83 1.98
C HIS A 116 -9.79 2.02 2.21
N ALA A 117 -10.17 2.94 3.11
CA ALA A 117 -11.56 3.34 3.27
C ALA A 117 -12.09 4.03 2.00
N ILE A 118 -11.31 4.94 1.39
CA ILE A 118 -11.67 5.61 0.12
C ILE A 118 -11.88 4.57 -0.98
N TYR A 119 -10.96 3.63 -1.18
CA TYR A 119 -11.11 2.58 -2.20
C TYR A 119 -12.41 1.78 -2.01
N THR A 120 -12.76 1.45 -0.77
CA THR A 120 -14.00 0.75 -0.44
C THR A 120 -15.23 1.61 -0.71
N LEU A 121 -15.19 2.90 -0.33
CA LEU A 121 -16.30 3.84 -0.50
C LEU A 121 -16.52 4.22 -1.96
N CYS A 122 -15.47 4.32 -2.77
CA CYS A 122 -15.55 4.58 -4.21
C CYS A 122 -16.39 3.52 -4.93
N VAL A 123 -16.38 2.27 -4.45
CA VAL A 123 -17.21 1.19 -5.00
C VAL A 123 -18.60 1.19 -4.37
N THR A 124 -18.71 1.33 -3.05
CA THR A 124 -19.95 1.05 -2.33
C THR A 124 -20.91 2.24 -2.22
N ALA A 125 -20.41 3.47 -2.15
CA ALA A 125 -21.26 4.67 -2.07
C ALA A 125 -22.12 4.86 -3.33
N PRO A 126 -21.60 4.72 -4.57
CA PRO A 126 -22.44 4.76 -5.77
C PRO A 126 -23.57 3.73 -5.78
N LEU A 127 -23.36 2.55 -5.20
CA LEU A 127 -24.39 1.51 -5.10
C LEU A 127 -25.54 1.93 -4.17
N VAL A 128 -25.26 2.75 -3.14
CA VAL A 128 -26.31 3.35 -2.30
C VAL A 128 -27.12 4.34 -3.12
N VAL A 129 -26.48 5.14 -3.98
CA VAL A 129 -27.16 6.08 -4.88
C VAL A 129 -28.10 5.34 -5.84
N ILE A 130 -27.59 4.33 -6.54
CA ILE A 130 -28.36 3.50 -7.47
C ILE A 130 -29.49 2.77 -6.72
N GLY A 131 -29.19 2.24 -5.55
CA GLY A 131 -30.17 1.67 -4.64
C GLY A 131 -31.28 2.67 -4.34
N ALA A 132 -30.97 3.88 -3.86
CA ALA A 132 -31.98 4.88 -3.54
C ALA A 132 -32.83 5.29 -4.77
N ALA A 133 -32.22 5.45 -5.94
CA ALA A 133 -32.88 5.87 -7.17
C ALA A 133 -33.88 4.82 -7.70
N THR A 134 -33.58 3.53 -7.57
CA THR A 134 -34.41 2.44 -8.11
C THR A 134 -35.66 2.12 -7.29
N SER A 135 -35.84 2.74 -6.12
CA SER A 135 -37.05 2.53 -5.31
C SER A 135 -38.21 3.42 -5.75
N ARG A 136 -39.38 2.84 -6.07
CA ARG A 136 -40.64 3.58 -6.33
C ARG A 136 -40.98 4.47 -5.12
N PRO A 137 -40.88 5.81 -5.20
CA PRO A 137 -41.10 6.66 -4.05
C PRO A 137 -42.57 7.10 -3.96
N THR A 138 -43.06 7.30 -2.74
CA THR A 138 -44.17 8.26 -2.48
C THR A 138 -43.61 9.69 -2.45
N ALA A 139 -44.41 10.72 -2.76
CA ALA A 139 -43.94 12.12 -2.86
C ALA A 139 -43.18 12.60 -1.60
N ALA A 140 -43.67 12.27 -0.40
CA ALA A 140 -43.01 12.59 0.87
C ALA A 140 -41.69 11.82 1.10
N SER A 141 -41.51 10.65 0.46
CA SER A 141 -40.26 9.89 0.48
C SER A 141 -39.21 10.47 -0.48
N ILE A 142 -39.63 11.20 -1.54
CA ILE A 142 -38.71 11.86 -2.47
C ILE A 142 -37.96 12.98 -1.75
N ARG A 143 -38.65 13.84 -0.99
CA ARG A 143 -38.00 14.96 -0.28
C ARG A 143 -36.97 14.47 0.74
N ARG A 144 -37.33 13.45 1.54
CA ARG A 144 -36.42 12.82 2.51
C ARG A 144 -35.24 12.13 1.84
N ARG A 145 -35.45 11.41 0.73
CA ARG A 145 -34.36 10.80 -0.04
C ARG A 145 -33.43 11.83 -0.64
N LYS A 146 -33.95 12.91 -1.22
CA LYS A 146 -33.12 13.99 -1.76
C LYS A 146 -32.26 14.65 -0.68
N MET A 147 -32.83 14.93 0.50
CA MET A 147 -32.05 15.46 1.64
C MET A 147 -30.97 14.48 2.09
N LEU A 148 -31.29 13.18 2.23
CA LEU A 148 -30.34 12.16 2.67
C LEU A 148 -29.22 11.93 1.64
N MET A 149 -29.56 11.96 0.35
CA MET A 149 -28.60 11.85 -0.75
C MET A 149 -27.69 13.08 -0.84
N ALA A 150 -28.26 14.28 -0.66
CA ALA A 150 -27.48 15.51 -0.61
C ALA A 150 -26.54 15.51 0.59
N SER A 151 -27.01 15.13 1.78
CA SER A 151 -26.16 15.07 2.98
C SER A 151 -25.08 14.01 2.87
N LEU A 152 -25.38 12.83 2.32
CA LEU A 152 -24.38 11.77 2.10
C LEU A 152 -23.34 12.20 1.06
N SER A 153 -23.77 12.88 -0.01
CA SER A 153 -22.86 13.39 -1.03
C SER A 153 -21.98 14.50 -0.48
N VAL A 154 -22.53 15.43 0.31
CA VAL A 154 -21.76 16.49 0.98
C VAL A 154 -20.80 15.90 2.01
N ALA A 155 -21.19 14.88 2.76
CA ALA A 155 -20.32 14.21 3.72
C ALA A 155 -19.20 13.43 3.01
N LEU A 156 -19.51 12.71 1.93
CA LEU A 156 -18.52 11.96 1.15
C LEU A 156 -17.55 12.91 0.44
N VAL A 157 -18.06 13.92 -0.25
CA VAL A 157 -17.24 14.93 -0.95
C VAL A 157 -16.46 15.77 0.05
N GLY A 158 -17.07 16.19 1.17
CA GLY A 158 -16.39 16.94 2.23
C GLY A 158 -15.31 16.12 2.93
N GLY A 159 -15.54 14.82 3.17
CA GLY A 159 -14.55 13.91 3.74
C GLY A 159 -13.41 13.59 2.77
N MET A 160 -13.72 13.35 1.49
CA MET A 160 -12.71 13.21 0.44
C MET A 160 -11.94 14.51 0.23
N ALA A 161 -12.61 15.66 0.22
CA ALA A 161 -11.97 16.96 0.10
C ALA A 161 -11.08 17.24 1.32
N ALA A 162 -11.50 16.95 2.55
CA ALA A 162 -10.65 17.14 3.73
C ALA A 162 -9.40 16.24 3.73
N THR A 163 -9.44 15.10 3.04
CA THR A 163 -8.29 14.20 2.89
C THR A 163 -7.41 14.56 1.69
N LEU A 164 -8.01 14.97 0.56
CA LEU A 164 -7.33 15.35 -0.68
C LEU A 164 -6.83 16.81 -0.70
N LEU A 165 -7.45 17.70 0.07
CA LEU A 165 -7.05 19.10 0.28
C LEU A 165 -6.03 19.24 1.41
N ARG A 166 -5.47 18.13 1.93
CA ARG A 166 -4.21 18.22 2.64
C ARG A 166 -3.24 18.89 1.68
N PRO A 167 -2.60 20.01 2.05
CA PRO A 167 -1.63 20.65 1.17
C PRO A 167 -0.60 19.59 0.83
N SER A 168 -0.53 19.22 -0.46
CA SER A 168 0.61 18.47 -0.96
C SER A 168 1.84 19.27 -0.59
N PRO A 169 2.92 18.64 -0.10
CA PRO A 169 4.19 19.33 0.00
C PRO A 169 4.47 20.00 -1.35
N GLU A 170 4.88 21.27 -1.30
CA GLU A 170 5.19 22.03 -2.49
C GLU A 170 6.26 21.28 -3.26
N ALA A 171 6.00 20.97 -4.54
CA ALA A 171 6.94 20.24 -5.37
C ALA A 171 7.55 21.18 -6.40
N VAL A 172 8.87 21.15 -6.51
CA VAL A 172 9.64 21.90 -7.51
C VAL A 172 10.18 20.94 -8.58
N ARG A 173 10.28 21.44 -9.81
CA ARG A 173 10.87 20.68 -10.90
C ARG A 173 12.39 20.81 -10.84
N VAL A 174 13.08 19.73 -10.51
CA VAL A 174 14.54 19.65 -10.62
C VAL A 174 14.89 19.12 -12.00
N ARG A 175 15.79 19.82 -12.70
CA ARG A 175 16.24 19.47 -14.06
C ARG A 175 17.74 19.19 -14.07
N VAL A 176 18.09 18.05 -14.65
CA VAL A 176 19.47 17.61 -14.87
C VAL A 176 19.58 17.27 -16.34
N GLU A 177 20.35 18.06 -17.09
CA GLU A 177 20.47 17.94 -18.55
C GLU A 177 19.10 17.88 -19.25
N ASP A 178 18.80 16.77 -19.92
CA ASP A 178 17.55 16.49 -20.61
C ASP A 178 16.48 15.83 -19.72
N ARG A 179 16.81 15.49 -18.47
CA ARG A 179 15.94 14.83 -17.49
C ARG A 179 15.31 15.80 -16.50
N SER A 180 14.12 15.49 -15.98
CA SER A 180 13.52 16.28 -14.90
C SER A 180 12.54 15.48 -14.04
N ALA A 181 12.54 15.72 -12.74
CA ALA A 181 11.61 15.12 -11.79
C ALA A 181 10.95 16.19 -10.91
N LEU A 182 9.76 15.88 -10.39
CA LEU A 182 9.13 16.66 -9.34
C LEU A 182 9.66 16.17 -7.99
N ILE A 183 10.27 17.07 -7.23
CA ILE A 183 10.88 16.81 -5.94
C ILE A 183 10.24 17.75 -4.93
N GLU A 184 10.02 17.30 -3.70
CA GLU A 184 9.56 18.19 -2.64
C GLU A 184 10.53 19.37 -2.48
N ALA A 185 9.99 20.59 -2.33
CA ALA A 185 10.76 21.83 -2.32
C ALA A 185 11.89 21.80 -1.27
N ASP A 186 11.60 21.24 -0.10
CA ASP A 186 12.55 21.11 1.01
C ASP A 186 13.68 20.08 0.74
N ASP A 187 13.46 19.15 -0.19
CA ASP A 187 14.42 18.10 -0.57
C ASP A 187 15.28 18.50 -1.79
N ALA A 188 14.91 19.54 -2.56
CA ALA A 188 15.58 19.89 -3.81
C ALA A 188 17.04 20.30 -3.64
N SER A 189 17.36 21.04 -2.57
CA SER A 189 18.74 21.43 -2.24
C SER A 189 19.57 20.22 -1.80
N ARG A 190 18.98 19.32 -1.00
CA ARG A 190 19.60 18.08 -0.52
C ARG A 190 19.91 17.11 -1.65
N LEU A 191 18.99 16.96 -2.61
CA LEU A 191 19.22 16.21 -3.84
C LEU A 191 20.42 16.77 -4.63
N SER A 192 20.46 18.09 -4.80
CA SER A 192 21.51 18.76 -5.57
C SER A 192 22.89 18.57 -4.92
N ASP A 193 22.97 18.68 -3.59
CA ASP A 193 24.18 18.38 -2.82
C ASP A 193 24.57 16.89 -2.92
N THR A 194 23.62 15.98 -2.74
CA THR A 194 23.86 14.53 -2.82
C THR A 194 24.43 14.13 -4.19
N ARG A 195 23.86 14.68 -5.27
CA ARG A 195 24.34 14.48 -6.63
C ARG A 195 25.77 15.02 -6.82
N LEU A 196 26.05 16.22 -6.32
CA LEU A 196 27.40 16.78 -6.39
C LEU A 196 28.42 15.91 -5.65
N GLN A 197 28.07 15.39 -4.47
CA GLN A 197 28.96 14.51 -3.71
C GLN A 197 29.16 13.17 -4.43
N LEU A 198 28.11 12.55 -4.97
CA LEU A 198 28.25 11.31 -5.75
C LEU A 198 29.22 11.50 -6.93
N LEU A 199 29.11 12.59 -7.67
CA LEU A 199 30.01 12.86 -8.81
C LEU A 199 31.46 13.20 -8.40
N ARG A 200 31.74 13.44 -7.11
CA ARG A 200 33.11 13.55 -6.59
C ARG A 200 33.71 12.19 -6.24
N HIS A 201 32.86 11.23 -5.92
CA HIS A 201 33.23 9.90 -5.41
C HIS A 201 33.03 8.79 -6.44
N ALA A 202 32.46 9.12 -7.61
CA ALA A 202 32.27 8.20 -8.71
C ALA A 202 32.59 8.85 -10.05
N SER A 203 33.24 8.09 -10.93
CA SER A 203 33.56 8.49 -12.29
C SER A 203 32.39 8.24 -13.24
N PRO A 204 32.23 9.03 -14.32
CA PRO A 204 31.23 8.74 -15.34
C PRO A 204 31.37 7.33 -15.92
N GLY A 205 30.27 6.60 -15.99
CA GLY A 205 30.19 5.20 -16.44
C GLY A 205 30.30 4.16 -15.33
N GLU A 206 30.72 4.54 -14.13
CA GLU A 206 30.69 3.67 -12.95
C GLU A 206 29.26 3.35 -12.53
N THR A 207 29.13 2.30 -11.74
CA THR A 207 27.86 1.71 -11.31
C THR A 207 27.44 2.22 -9.95
N LEU A 208 26.21 2.73 -9.87
CA LEU A 208 25.56 3.20 -8.65
C LEU A 208 24.56 2.17 -8.15
N PHE A 209 24.60 1.82 -6.88
CA PHE A 209 23.51 1.13 -6.17
C PHE A 209 22.81 2.11 -5.21
N VAL A 210 21.48 2.14 -5.22
CA VAL A 210 20.67 2.97 -4.32
C VAL A 210 19.83 2.07 -3.44
N GLY A 211 20.02 2.16 -2.13
CA GLY A 211 19.34 1.31 -1.16
C GLY A 211 19.05 2.01 0.16
N SER A 212 18.79 1.22 1.18
CA SER A 212 18.61 1.73 2.54
C SER A 212 19.87 1.56 3.39
N THR A 213 20.02 2.38 4.42
CA THR A 213 21.07 2.23 5.44
C THR A 213 20.94 0.93 6.26
N ASP A 214 19.74 0.33 6.29
CA ASP A 214 19.52 -0.99 6.88
C ASP A 214 18.80 -1.90 5.87
N MET A 215 19.56 -2.77 5.21
CA MET A 215 19.07 -3.71 4.20
C MET A 215 18.63 -5.05 4.77
N SER A 216 18.72 -5.23 6.10
CA SER A 216 18.17 -6.41 6.79
C SER A 216 16.65 -6.30 7.00
N ARG A 217 16.06 -5.15 6.65
CA ARG A 217 14.67 -4.81 6.91
C ARG A 217 14.01 -4.17 5.70
N ALA A 218 12.70 -4.34 5.66
CA ALA A 218 11.83 -3.69 4.69
C ALA A 218 12.07 -2.18 4.65
N SER A 219 12.41 -1.66 3.49
CA SER A 219 12.77 -0.26 3.30
C SER A 219 12.30 0.25 1.94
N LEU A 220 12.47 1.56 1.71
CA LEU A 220 12.20 2.21 0.43
C LEU A 220 13.50 2.81 -0.09
N SER A 221 13.76 2.67 -1.38
CA SER A 221 14.91 3.25 -2.06
C SER A 221 14.52 4.54 -2.80
N ARG A 222 15.41 5.52 -2.82
CA ARG A 222 15.29 6.77 -3.58
C ARG A 222 15.58 6.54 -5.07
N ILE A 223 14.73 5.76 -5.75
CA ILE A 223 14.94 5.32 -7.14
C ILE A 223 15.03 6.47 -8.14
N GLU A 224 14.48 7.64 -7.79
CA GLU A 224 14.60 8.87 -8.56
C GLU A 224 16.06 9.26 -8.83
N MET A 225 16.99 8.80 -7.98
CA MET A 225 18.41 9.08 -8.17
C MET A 225 18.98 8.41 -9.41
N TYR A 226 18.53 7.19 -9.77
CA TYR A 226 18.94 6.54 -11.02
C TYR A 226 18.53 7.35 -12.25
N TYR A 227 17.36 8.00 -12.18
CA TYR A 227 16.90 8.87 -13.26
C TYR A 227 17.68 10.18 -13.29
N LEU A 228 18.00 10.78 -12.14
CA LEU A 228 18.70 12.07 -12.06
C LEU A 228 20.24 11.98 -12.07
N MET A 229 20.81 10.78 -12.23
CA MET A 229 22.24 10.52 -12.37
C MET A 229 22.59 9.93 -13.75
N PRO A 230 22.42 10.69 -14.86
CA PRO A 230 22.72 10.18 -16.21
C PRO A 230 24.18 9.72 -16.40
N GLU A 231 25.11 10.24 -15.61
CA GLU A 231 26.54 9.90 -15.68
C GLU A 231 26.85 8.52 -15.11
N LEU A 232 26.01 7.97 -14.24
CA LEU A 232 26.24 6.69 -13.57
C LEU A 232 25.28 5.62 -14.10
N ARG A 233 25.76 4.37 -14.13
CA ARG A 233 24.96 3.23 -14.55
C ARG A 233 24.20 2.66 -13.35
N PRO A 234 22.88 2.45 -13.43
CA PRO A 234 22.16 1.83 -12.34
C PRO A 234 22.62 0.38 -12.15
N ARG A 235 22.86 -0.01 -10.90
CA ARG A 235 23.14 -1.39 -10.48
C ARG A 235 22.14 -1.80 -9.43
N ALA A 236 21.18 -2.62 -9.86
CA ALA A 236 20.34 -3.49 -9.04
C ALA A 236 19.52 -4.36 -9.99
N TYR A 237 19.23 -5.61 -9.63
CA TYR A 237 18.33 -6.47 -10.39
C TYR A 237 16.91 -5.90 -10.39
N PHE A 238 16.46 -5.41 -9.23
CA PHE A 238 15.28 -4.56 -9.10
C PHE A 238 15.72 -3.14 -8.78
N LEU A 239 15.30 -2.15 -9.59
CA LEU A 239 15.59 -0.74 -9.31
C LEU A 239 15.05 -0.28 -7.95
N GLU A 240 14.07 -1.00 -7.40
CA GLU A 240 13.53 -0.81 -6.06
C GLU A 240 13.74 -2.08 -5.22
N LEU A 241 14.06 -1.93 -3.94
CA LEU A 241 14.11 -3.07 -3.02
C LEU A 241 12.70 -3.67 -2.90
N ALA A 242 12.51 -4.84 -3.53
CA ALA A 242 11.28 -5.59 -3.44
C ALA A 242 11.05 -6.04 -2.00
N VAL A 243 10.18 -5.31 -1.32
CA VAL A 243 9.91 -5.44 0.12
C VAL A 243 9.49 -6.86 0.48
N GLY A 244 10.19 -7.47 1.44
CA GLY A 244 9.99 -8.83 1.91
C GLY A 244 10.61 -9.91 1.02
N VAL A 245 11.35 -9.52 -0.02
CA VAL A 245 12.07 -10.40 -0.94
C VAL A 245 13.55 -10.07 -0.95
N SER A 246 13.90 -8.79 -1.07
CA SER A 246 15.30 -8.34 -1.24
C SER A 246 16.12 -8.56 0.04
N GLU A 247 15.48 -8.48 1.19
CA GLU A 247 16.07 -8.62 2.52
C GLU A 247 16.37 -10.09 2.88
N GLN A 248 15.82 -11.04 2.12
CA GLN A 248 16.02 -12.47 2.37
C GLN A 248 17.42 -12.92 1.95
N ALA A 249 17.97 -13.89 2.68
CA ALA A 249 19.23 -14.53 2.29
C ALA A 249 19.09 -15.17 0.89
N GLY A 250 20.10 -14.96 0.03
CA GLY A 250 20.11 -15.48 -1.33
C GLY A 250 19.18 -14.75 -2.33
N SER A 251 18.66 -13.56 -2.00
CA SER A 251 17.81 -12.76 -2.89
C SER A 251 18.53 -12.21 -4.14
N GLY A 252 19.86 -12.27 -4.17
CA GLY A 252 20.71 -11.62 -5.16
C GLY A 252 21.15 -10.20 -4.77
N LEU A 253 20.63 -9.64 -3.68
CA LEU A 253 20.98 -8.30 -3.21
C LEU A 253 22.48 -8.12 -2.95
N VAL A 254 23.12 -9.12 -2.35
CA VAL A 254 24.56 -9.12 -2.10
C VAL A 254 25.36 -9.06 -3.41
N ASP A 255 24.89 -9.74 -4.47
CA ASP A 255 25.57 -9.71 -5.77
C ASP A 255 25.38 -8.37 -6.48
N ASP A 256 24.26 -7.69 -6.25
CA ASP A 256 24.00 -6.34 -6.73
C ASP A 256 24.93 -5.32 -6.07
N ILE A 257 25.05 -5.36 -4.75
CA ILE A 257 25.94 -4.46 -4.01
C ILE A 257 27.41 -4.74 -4.39
N ARG A 258 27.82 -6.01 -4.55
CA ARG A 258 29.23 -6.37 -4.79
C ARG A 258 29.75 -5.83 -6.11
N ALA A 259 28.87 -5.79 -7.09
CA ALA A 259 29.18 -5.32 -8.43
C ALA A 259 28.85 -3.83 -8.63
N ALA A 260 28.58 -3.09 -7.55
CA ALA A 260 28.49 -1.64 -7.57
C ALA A 260 29.86 -1.01 -7.26
N ASP A 261 30.13 0.15 -7.86
CA ASP A 261 31.34 0.94 -7.61
C ASP A 261 31.08 1.96 -6.48
N VAL A 262 29.86 2.50 -6.43
CA VAL A 262 29.40 3.46 -5.42
C VAL A 262 28.00 3.11 -4.92
N LEU A 263 27.76 3.32 -3.62
CA LEU A 263 26.44 3.15 -2.99
C LEU A 263 25.90 4.50 -2.53
N LEU A 264 24.60 4.71 -2.69
CA LEU A 264 23.83 5.71 -1.95
C LEU A 264 22.84 4.98 -1.05
N LEU A 265 23.11 4.98 0.26
CA LEU A 265 22.26 4.35 1.26
C LEU A 265 21.46 5.41 2.02
N THR A 266 20.14 5.30 1.97
CA THR A 266 19.23 6.31 2.51
C THR A 266 18.48 5.81 3.74
N PRO A 267 18.35 6.63 4.80
CA PRO A 267 17.66 6.20 6.01
C PRO A 267 16.16 6.15 5.75
N MET A 268 15.50 5.14 6.34
CA MET A 268 14.04 5.13 6.40
C MET A 268 13.59 6.06 7.52
N PRO A 269 12.64 6.99 7.29
CA PRO A 269 12.13 7.87 8.34
C PRO A 269 11.60 7.08 9.54
N ASP A 270 11.87 7.59 10.74
CA ASP A 270 11.45 6.96 11.99
C ASP A 270 9.95 6.66 12.01
N GLY A 271 9.59 5.45 12.45
CA GLY A 271 8.20 5.02 12.54
C GLY A 271 7.51 4.79 11.19
N LEU A 272 8.15 5.08 10.04
CA LEU A 272 7.55 4.84 8.73
C LEU A 272 7.51 3.34 8.42
N ARG A 273 8.57 2.61 8.77
CA ARG A 273 8.65 1.16 8.57
C ARG A 273 7.54 0.43 9.31
N GLU A 274 7.34 0.74 10.58
CA GLU A 274 6.31 0.14 11.42
C GLU A 274 4.91 0.47 10.89
N ARG A 275 4.75 1.62 10.22
CA ARG A 275 3.48 2.01 9.58
C ARG A 275 3.23 1.31 8.25
N LEU A 276 4.26 1.16 7.41
CA LEU A 276 4.12 0.60 6.06
C LEU A 276 4.23 -0.93 6.06
N PHE A 277 5.14 -1.47 6.85
CA PHE A 277 5.54 -2.88 6.88
C PHE A 277 5.52 -3.46 8.30
N PRO A 278 4.43 -3.31 9.09
CA PRO A 278 4.37 -3.75 10.49
C PRO A 278 4.58 -5.26 10.68
N TYR A 279 4.43 -6.04 9.62
CA TYR A 279 4.42 -7.50 9.63
C TYR A 279 5.72 -8.13 9.12
N LEU A 280 6.64 -7.33 8.58
CA LEU A 280 7.92 -7.84 8.11
C LEU A 280 8.90 -7.81 9.27
N THR A 281 9.45 -8.99 9.53
CA THR A 281 10.52 -9.20 10.51
C THR A 281 11.86 -8.76 9.93
N GLN A 282 12.86 -8.67 10.80
CA GLN A 282 14.24 -8.56 10.35
C GLN A 282 14.64 -9.89 9.69
N GLU A 283 15.31 -9.78 8.54
CA GLU A 283 15.72 -10.91 7.71
C GLU A 283 17.26 -11.04 7.75
N SER A 284 17.95 -10.96 6.60
CA SER A 284 19.39 -11.23 6.51
C SER A 284 20.27 -10.00 6.74
N GLU A 285 21.35 -10.15 7.52
CA GLU A 285 22.39 -9.10 7.70
C GLU A 285 23.46 -9.12 6.60
N GLU A 286 23.44 -10.09 5.67
CA GLU A 286 24.54 -10.33 4.72
C GLU A 286 24.88 -9.10 3.87
N ALA A 287 23.86 -8.34 3.43
CA ALA A 287 24.03 -7.12 2.67
C ALA A 287 24.72 -6.02 3.50
N ASN A 288 24.23 -5.78 4.73
CA ASN A 288 24.81 -4.81 5.65
C ASN A 288 26.27 -5.17 6.01
N ASP A 289 26.52 -6.45 6.27
CA ASP A 289 27.85 -6.98 6.55
C ASP A 289 28.82 -6.80 5.37
N MET A 290 28.34 -6.95 4.14
CA MET A 290 29.17 -6.72 2.97
C MET A 290 29.53 -5.25 2.78
N VAL A 291 28.57 -4.33 2.98
CA VAL A 291 28.88 -2.89 2.96
C VAL A 291 29.94 -2.56 4.01
N ARG A 292 29.81 -3.07 5.24
CA ARG A 292 30.79 -2.84 6.31
C ARG A 292 32.20 -3.35 5.98
N ARG A 293 32.32 -4.42 5.19
CA ARG A 293 33.61 -5.04 4.86
C ARG A 293 34.28 -4.42 3.63
N ASP A 294 33.49 -4.18 2.57
CA ASP A 294 34.02 -3.96 1.23
C ASP A 294 33.87 -2.49 0.77
N PHE A 295 33.10 -1.69 1.52
CA PHE A 295 32.77 -0.31 1.17
C PHE A 295 33.17 0.66 2.27
N CYS A 296 33.74 1.80 1.88
CA CYS A 296 34.13 2.87 2.80
C CYS A 296 33.17 4.04 2.70
N LEU A 297 32.68 4.54 3.85
CA LEU A 297 31.91 5.78 3.91
C LEU A 297 32.77 6.93 3.37
N ALA A 298 32.27 7.61 2.34
CA ALA A 298 32.96 8.68 1.64
C ALA A 298 32.36 10.06 1.95
N ALA A 299 31.03 10.14 2.08
CA ALA A 299 30.33 11.36 2.43
C ALA A 299 28.97 11.07 3.09
N GLU A 300 28.52 12.00 3.92
CA GLU A 300 27.13 12.08 4.40
C GLU A 300 26.46 13.31 3.80
N THR A 301 25.21 13.14 3.36
CA THR A 301 24.45 14.13 2.59
C THR A 301 23.06 14.27 3.17
N GLY A 302 22.31 15.28 2.72
CA GLY A 302 20.92 15.46 3.15
C GLY A 302 19.97 14.32 2.77
N TRP A 303 20.34 13.43 1.84
CA TRP A 303 19.54 12.26 1.46
C TRP A 303 20.06 10.94 2.02
N GLY A 304 21.32 10.86 2.43
CA GLY A 304 21.90 9.64 2.96
C GLY A 304 23.41 9.59 2.90
N GLN A 305 23.94 8.37 2.97
CA GLN A 305 25.35 8.05 3.07
C GLN A 305 25.88 7.53 1.73
N ILE A 306 27.01 8.07 1.30
CA ILE A 306 27.70 7.65 0.07
C ILE A 306 28.86 6.75 0.46
N TYR A 307 28.93 5.57 -0.15
CA TYR A 307 30.02 4.63 0.05
C TYR A 307 30.76 4.33 -1.25
N GLU A 308 32.08 4.26 -1.19
CA GLU A 308 32.94 3.84 -2.30
C GLU A 308 33.39 2.40 -2.12
N HIS A 309 33.45 1.65 -3.23
CA HIS A 309 34.01 0.29 -3.24
C HIS A 309 35.54 0.34 -3.11
N ARG A 310 36.02 0.51 -1.89
CA ARG A 310 37.45 0.53 -1.57
C ARG A 310 37.69 0.13 -0.10
N PRO A 311 38.88 -0.37 0.24
CA PRO A 311 39.27 -0.58 1.63
C PRO A 311 39.22 0.74 2.41
N CYS A 312 38.69 0.70 3.64
CA CYS A 312 38.80 1.82 4.57
C CYS A 312 40.27 1.99 5.00
N THR A 313 40.99 2.98 4.48
CA THR A 313 42.31 3.35 4.99
C THR A 313 42.15 4.11 6.31
N ASP A 314 42.52 3.47 7.43
CA ASP A 314 42.62 4.01 8.80
C ASP A 314 41.66 5.16 9.17
N VAL A 315 40.42 4.76 9.44
CA VAL A 315 39.67 5.04 10.68
C VAL A 315 40.28 6.12 11.59
N SER A 316 40.11 7.41 11.26
CA SER A 316 39.95 8.43 12.31
C SER A 316 38.47 8.47 12.70
N ILE A 317 38.05 7.53 13.55
CA ILE A 317 36.78 7.63 14.28
C ILE A 317 36.95 8.76 15.31
N PRO A 318 36.11 9.81 15.31
CA PRO A 318 35.83 10.57 16.52
C PRO A 318 34.99 9.76 17.52
#